data_AF-A0A3D6DE99-F1
#
_entry.id   AF-A0A3D6DE99-F1
#
_cell.length_a   1.000
_cell.length_b   1.000
_cell.length_c   1.000
_cell.angle_alpha   90.00
_cell.angle_beta   90.00
_cell.angle_gamma   90.00
#
_symmetry.space_group_name_H-M   'P 1'
#
loop_
_entity.id
_entity.type
_entity.pdbx_description
1 polymer ?
#
loop_
_entity_poly.entity_id
_entity_poly.type
_entity_poly.pdbx_seq_one_letter_code
_entity_poly.pdbx_strand_id
1 'polypeptide(L)'
;HGQERINALFAAASAQGWRTAALTPSTAEDALAFRSEHGADYPFYSTDPTELKIIVRSNPGMVLIKDGIVVEKWAWRDFPASFVDLQGAD
;
A
#
# COMPACT_ATOMS: atom_id res chain seq x y z
N HIS A 1 -13.35 4.54 -5.93
CA HIS A 1 -13.74 3.93 -4.64
C HIS A 1 -12.59 3.21 -3.95
N GLY A 2 -12.01 2.14 -4.51
CA GLY A 2 -10.90 1.40 -3.85
C GLY A 2 -9.64 2.25 -3.61
N GLN A 3 -9.17 2.95 -4.65
CA GLN A 3 -7.98 3.80 -4.56
C GLN A 3 -8.13 4.97 -3.58
N GLU A 4 -9.31 5.60 -3.54
CA GLU A 4 -9.61 6.70 -2.60
C GLU A 4 -9.49 6.24 -1.15
N ARG A 5 -9.93 5.00 -0.83
CA ARG A 5 -9.78 4.42 0.50
C ARG A 5 -8.31 4.21 0.87
N ILE A 6 -7.49 3.73 -0.06
CA ILE A 6 -6.04 3.56 0.15
C ILE A 6 -5.39 4.91 0.41
N ASN A 7 -5.70 5.93 -0.40
CA ASN A 7 -5.19 7.29 -0.21
C ASN A 7 -5.53 7.83 1.19
N ALA A 8 -6.79 7.71 1.61
CA ALA A 8 -7.23 8.17 2.92
C ALA A 8 -6.52 7.43 4.07
N LEU A 9 -6.39 6.11 3.95
CA LEU A 9 -5.68 5.30 4.94
C LEU A 9 -4.20 5.67 5.03
N PHE A 10 -3.53 5.82 3.89
CA PHE A 10 -2.11 6.16 3.84
C PHE A 10 -1.84 7.59 4.31
N ALA A 11 -2.73 8.54 4.01
CA ALA A 11 -2.67 9.89 4.55
C ALA A 11 -2.81 9.89 6.09
N ALA A 12 -3.78 9.12 6.62
CA ALA A 12 -3.95 8.97 8.06
C ALA A 12 -2.73 8.33 8.74
N ALA A 13 -2.18 7.26 8.15
CA ALA A 13 -0.98 6.60 8.67
C ALA A 13 0.25 7.54 8.62
N SER A 14 0.43 8.26 7.52
CA SER A 14 1.53 9.23 7.37
C SER A 14 1.44 10.37 8.38
N ALA A 15 0.23 10.85 8.68
CA ALA A 15 -0.01 11.86 9.72
C ALA A 15 0.38 11.37 11.13
N GLN A 16 0.40 10.06 11.35
CA GLN A 16 0.86 9.41 12.58
C GLN A 16 2.36 9.04 12.55
N GLY A 17 3.08 9.47 11.51
CA GLY A 17 4.52 9.23 11.33
C GLY A 17 4.86 7.87 10.71
N TRP A 18 3.89 7.12 10.21
CA TRP A 18 4.15 5.83 9.57
C TRP A 18 4.63 6.03 8.13
N ARG A 19 5.48 5.12 7.67
CA ARG A 19 5.93 5.11 6.28
C ARG A 19 4.93 4.34 5.42
N THR A 20 4.52 4.95 4.31
CA THR A 20 3.63 4.33 3.33
C THR A 20 4.27 4.40 1.95
N ALA A 21 4.18 3.32 1.19
CA ALA A 21 4.72 3.24 -0.17
C ALA A 21 3.96 2.20 -0.99
N ALA A 22 4.00 2.34 -2.31
CA ALA A 22 3.55 1.32 -3.24
C ALA A 22 4.73 0.68 -3.97
N LEU A 23 4.66 -0.63 -4.17
CA LEU A 23 5.58 -1.39 -5.00
C LEU A 23 4.85 -1.87 -6.25
N THR A 24 5.47 -1.72 -7.43
CA THR A 24 4.86 -2.07 -8.71
C THR A 24 5.90 -2.54 -9.73
N PRO A 25 5.58 -3.46 -10.65
CA PRO A 25 6.47 -3.77 -11.78
C PRO A 25 6.38 -2.72 -12.90
N SER A 26 5.50 -1.72 -12.78
CA SER A 26 5.30 -0.66 -13.77
C SER A 26 6.53 0.24 -13.92
N THR A 27 6.59 0.94 -15.05
CA THR A 27 7.61 1.96 -15.30
C THR A 27 7.38 3.17 -14.40
N ALA A 28 8.41 4.01 -14.25
CA ALA A 28 8.30 5.27 -13.51
C ALA A 28 7.28 6.24 -14.14
N GLU A 29 7.16 6.23 -15.47
CA GLU A 29 6.18 7.05 -16.20
C GLU A 29 4.75 6.60 -15.89
N ASP A 30 4.47 5.29 -15.98
CA ASP A 30 3.15 4.74 -15.65
C ASP A 30 2.77 5.02 -14.19
N ALA A 31 3.74 4.87 -13.28
CA ALA A 31 3.53 5.16 -11.86
C ALA A 31 3.22 6.65 -11.64
N LEU A 32 3.90 7.56 -12.34
CA LEU A 32 3.65 9.00 -12.24
C LEU A 32 2.28 9.38 -12.81
N ALA A 33 1.89 8.78 -13.95
CA ALA A 33 0.58 8.97 -14.54
C ALA A 33 -0.52 8.51 -13.57
N PHE A 34 -0.40 7.31 -13.01
CA PHE A 34 -1.33 6.76 -12.02
C PHE A 34 -1.45 7.65 -10.78
N ARG A 35 -0.32 8.15 -10.27
CA ARG A 35 -0.32 9.08 -9.13
C ARG A 35 -1.10 10.36 -9.42
N SER A 36 -0.87 10.94 -10.60
CA SER A 36 -1.52 12.18 -11.02
C SER A 36 -3.02 11.99 -11.25
N GLU A 37 -3.42 10.86 -11.83
CA GLU A 37 -4.82 10.54 -12.11
C GLU A 37 -5.63 10.29 -10.83
N HIS A 38 -5.02 9.63 -9.84
CA HIS A 38 -5.75 9.17 -8.66
C HIS A 38 -5.41 9.90 -7.35
N GLY A 39 -4.56 10.92 -7.38
CA GLY A 39 -4.10 11.62 -6.17
C GLY A 39 -3.39 10.69 -5.18
N ALA A 40 -2.64 9.70 -5.70
CA ALA A 40 -1.91 8.75 -4.88
C ALA A 40 -0.58 9.37 -4.39
N ASP A 41 -0.68 10.25 -3.39
CA ASP A 41 0.42 11.08 -2.88
C ASP A 41 1.38 10.34 -1.93
N TYR A 42 1.71 9.11 -2.29
CA TYR A 42 2.73 8.29 -1.64
C TYR A 42 3.78 7.84 -2.67
N PRO A 43 5.02 7.53 -2.25
CA PRO A 43 6.06 7.11 -3.16
C PRO A 43 5.74 5.75 -3.80
N PHE A 44 6.07 5.63 -5.08
CA PHE A 44 6.05 4.38 -5.83
C PHE A 44 7.48 3.92 -6.08
N TYR A 45 7.74 2.65 -5.88
CA TYR A 45 9.01 2.00 -6.18
C TYR A 45 8.79 0.85 -7.15
N SER A 46 9.71 0.70 -8.11
CA SER A 46 9.68 -0.42 -9.03
C SER A 46 10.20 -1.69 -8.32
N THR A 47 9.58 -2.83 -8.57
CA THR A 47 9.96 -4.12 -7.97
C THR A 47 9.62 -5.26 -8.93
N ASP A 48 10.42 -6.32 -8.92
CA ASP A 48 10.21 -7.47 -9.80
C ASP A 48 8.84 -8.13 -9.54
N PRO A 49 8.06 -8.46 -10.59
CA PRO A 49 6.74 -9.05 -10.43
C PRO A 49 6.74 -10.42 -9.73
N THR A 50 7.84 -11.17 -9.78
CA THR A 50 8.01 -12.44 -9.05
C THR A 50 8.17 -12.17 -7.56
N GLU A 51 9.02 -11.20 -7.19
CA GLU A 51 9.20 -10.79 -5.79
C GLU A 51 7.88 -10.30 -5.18
N LEU A 52 7.12 -9.49 -5.92
CA LEU A 52 5.80 -9.04 -5.48
C LEU A 52 4.87 -10.22 -5.18
N LYS A 53 4.81 -11.22 -6.07
CA LYS A 53 3.97 -12.43 -5.87
C LYS A 53 4.44 -13.32 -4.72
N ILE A 54 5.71 -13.24 -4.32
CA ILE A 54 6.23 -13.89 -3.11
C ILE A 54 5.73 -13.16 -1.87
N ILE A 55 5.74 -11.82 -1.90
CA ILE A 55 5.28 -10.98 -0.78
C ILE A 55 3.76 -11.06 -0.62
N VAL A 56 2.99 -10.73 -1.67
CA VAL A 56 1.53 -10.69 -1.70
C VAL A 56 1.03 -10.98 -3.12
N ARG A 57 0.10 -11.93 -3.28
CA ARG A 57 -0.43 -12.32 -4.61
C ARG A 57 -1.62 -11.50 -5.07
N SER A 58 -2.25 -10.76 -4.16
CA SER A 58 -3.36 -9.86 -4.47
C SER A 58 -2.84 -8.61 -5.18
N ASN A 59 -3.56 -8.15 -6.20
CA ASN A 59 -3.28 -6.90 -6.89
C ASN A 59 -4.58 -6.05 -6.98
N PRO A 60 -4.71 -4.95 -6.22
CA PRO A 60 -3.77 -4.49 -5.19
C PRO A 60 -3.75 -5.43 -3.96
N GLY A 61 -2.62 -5.42 -3.25
CA GLY A 61 -2.42 -6.10 -1.96
C GLY A 61 -1.73 -5.15 -0.99
N MET A 62 -1.98 -5.31 0.31
CA MET A 62 -1.42 -4.46 1.36
C MET A 62 -0.66 -5.31 2.37
N VAL A 63 0.48 -4.80 2.84
CA VAL A 63 1.34 -5.48 3.81
C VAL A 63 1.66 -4.50 4.92
N LEU A 64 1.41 -4.89 6.16
CA LEU A 64 1.86 -4.16 7.34
C LEU A 64 3.19 -4.74 7.81
N ILE A 65 4.19 -3.87 8.00
CA ILE A 65 5.53 -4.25 8.43
C ILE A 65 5.89 -3.48 9.69
N LYS A 66 6.41 -4.19 10.69
CA LYS A 66 6.94 -3.62 11.93
C LYS A 66 8.31 -4.24 12.21
N ASP A 67 9.33 -3.40 12.38
CA ASP A 67 10.70 -3.83 12.69
C ASP A 67 11.25 -4.91 11.72
N GLY A 68 10.92 -4.79 10.43
CA GLY A 68 11.34 -5.72 9.37
C GLY A 68 10.53 -7.03 9.30
N ILE A 69 9.52 -7.19 10.15
CA ILE A 69 8.64 -8.37 10.20
C ILE A 69 7.29 -8.01 9.57
N VAL A 70 6.78 -8.89 8.70
CA VAL A 70 5.41 -8.76 8.21
C VAL A 70 4.44 -9.14 9.32
N VAL A 71 3.65 -8.17 9.77
CA VAL A 71 2.63 -8.35 10.80
C VAL A 71 1.36 -8.91 10.19
N GLU A 72 0.90 -8.34 9.06
CA GLU A 72 -0.31 -8.80 8.40
C GLU A 72 -0.35 -8.47 6.90
N LYS A 73 -1.20 -9.18 6.14
CA LYS A 73 -1.36 -9.03 4.69
C LYS A 73 -2.83 -9.09 4.28
N TRP A 74 -3.29 -8.10 3.54
CA TRP A 74 -4.68 -8.06 3.07
C TRP A 74 -4.77 -8.16 1.55
N ALA A 75 -5.80 -8.84 1.07
CA ALA A 75 -6.28 -8.70 -0.31
C ALA A 75 -7.14 -7.43 -0.44
N TRP A 76 -7.30 -6.91 -1.66
CA TRP A 76 -8.03 -5.65 -1.91
C TRP A 76 -9.42 -5.53 -1.27
N ARG A 77 -10.12 -6.66 -1.05
CA ARG A 77 -11.45 -6.70 -0.43
C ARG A 77 -11.40 -6.53 1.08
N ASP A 78 -10.29 -6.94 1.69
CA ASP A 78 -10.11 -7.05 3.13
C ASP A 78 -9.25 -5.91 3.68
N PHE A 79 -9.02 -4.87 2.87
CA PHE A 79 -8.23 -3.73 3.30
C PHE A 79 -8.85 -3.06 4.53
N PRO A 80 -8.03 -2.74 5.55
CA PRO A 80 -8.42 -1.95 6.70
C PRO A 80 -9.22 -0.70 6.30
N ALA A 81 -10.26 -0.36 7.06
CA ALA A 81 -11.09 0.80 6.76
C ALA A 81 -10.49 2.09 7.31
N SER A 82 -9.70 1.98 8.38
CA SER A 82 -9.13 3.11 9.11
C SER A 82 -7.75 2.79 9.68
N PHE A 83 -7.05 3.84 10.15
CA PHE A 83 -5.77 3.68 10.84
C PHE A 83 -5.88 2.91 12.15
N VAL A 84 -7.03 2.95 12.83
CA VAL A 84 -7.26 2.20 14.08
C VAL A 84 -7.26 0.69 13.80
N ASP A 85 -7.83 0.28 12.68
CA ASP A 85 -7.89 -1.13 12.27
C ASP A 85 -6.50 -1.72 11.99
N LEU A 86 -5.49 -0.88 11.71
CA LEU A 86 -4.09 -1.31 11.56
C LEU A 86 -3.42 -1.64 12.90
N GLN A 87 -3.91 -1.09 14.01
CA GLN A 87 -3.33 -1.28 15.34
C GLN A 87 -3.89 -2.50 16.08
N GLY A 88 -5.02 -3.06 15.61
CA GLY A 88 -5.70 -4.20 16.24
C GLY A 88 -5.23 -5.58 15.76
N ALA A 89 -4.14 -5.65 15.00
CA ALA A 89 -3.46 -6.91 14.70
C ALA A 89 -2.53 -7.26 15.89
N ASP A 90 -3.15 -7.66 17.00
CA ASP A 90 -2.48 -8.30 18.15
C ASP A 90 -2.26 -9.80 17.88
#